data_AF-A0A8C4QTT6-F1
#
_entry.id   AF-A0A8C4QTT6-F1
#
_cell.length_a   1.000
_cell.length_b   1.000
_cell.length_c   1.000
_cell.angle_alpha   90.00
_cell.angle_beta   90.00
_cell.angle_gamma   90.00
#
_symmetry.space_group_name_H-M   'P 1'
#
loop_
_entity.id
_entity.type
_entity.pdbx_description
1 polymer ?
#
loop_
_entity_poly.entity_id
_entity_poly.type
_entity_poly.pdbx_seq_one_letter_code
_entity_poly.pdbx_strand_id
1 'polypeptide(L)' 'MKLTEAVIRSLRVAKVFRENSDRINCFDFAANGESMISSSEDDSIVLFDCQEGNSDLSSFMYAQCSH' A
#
# COMPACT_ATOMS: atom_id res chain seq x y z
N MET A 1 -18.95 8.75 11.35
CA MET A 1 -19.83 8.58 10.18
C MET A 1 -20.49 7.21 10.23
N LYS A 2 -21.75 7.08 9.81
CA LYS A 2 -22.40 5.77 9.68
C LYS A 2 -22.15 5.23 8.28
N LEU A 3 -21.66 4.00 8.19
CA LEU A 3 -21.48 3.33 6.90
C LEU A 3 -22.88 2.94 6.36
N THR A 4 -23.34 3.65 5.35
CA THR A 4 -24.62 3.38 4.65
C THR A 4 -24.36 2.95 3.22
N GLU A 5 -25.34 2.32 2.57
CA GLU A 5 -25.21 1.90 1.16
C GLU A 5 -24.88 3.08 0.23
N ALA A 6 -25.49 4.25 0.48
CA ALA A 6 -25.20 5.47 -0.27
C ALA A 6 -23.73 5.91 -0.12
N VAL A 7 -23.17 5.81 1.09
CA VAL A 7 -21.75 6.15 1.35
C VAL A 7 -20.83 5.17 0.62
N ILE A 8 -21.10 3.86 0.69
CA ILE A 8 -20.30 2.84 -0.01
C ILE A 8 -20.30 3.10 -1.53
N ARG A 9 -21.47 3.39 -2.12
CA ARG A 9 -21.58 3.72 -3.55
C ARG A 9 -20.88 5.03 -3.93
N SER A 10 -20.63 5.91 -2.97
CA SER A 10 -19.93 7.18 -3.20
C SER A 10 -18.40 7.06 -3.16
N LEU A 11 -17.84 5.92 -2.71
CA LEU A 11 -16.39 5.70 -2.67
C LEU A 11 -15.79 5.80 -4.07
N ARG A 12 -14.62 6.44 -4.15
CA ARG A 12 -13.82 6.61 -5.37
C ARG A 12 -12.37 6.29 -5.06
N VAL A 13 -11.59 6.03 -6.11
CA VAL A 13 -10.14 5.84 -5.98
C VAL A 13 -9.55 7.11 -5.39
N ALA A 14 -8.95 7.01 -4.20
CA ALA A 14 -8.33 8.13 -3.52
C ALA A 14 -6.90 8.39 -4.04
N LYS A 15 -6.15 7.31 -4.30
CA LYS A 15 -4.77 7.39 -4.76
C LYS A 15 -4.39 6.18 -5.62
N VAL A 16 -3.44 6.39 -6.54
CA VAL A 16 -2.84 5.33 -7.36
C VAL A 16 -1.32 5.44 -7.22
N PHE A 17 -0.72 4.36 -6.75
CA PHE A 17 0.72 4.16 -6.61
C PHE A 17 1.26 3.47 -7.87
N ARG A 18 2.42 3.92 -8.37
CA ARG A 18 3.08 3.42 -9.61
C ARG A 18 4.58 3.22 -9.44
N GLU A 19 5.00 2.97 -8.21
CA GLU A 19 6.40 2.91 -7.83
C GLU A 19 7.06 1.58 -8.20
N ASN A 20 6.29 0.49 -8.27
CA ASN A 20 6.77 -0.80 -8.74
C ASN A 20 6.79 -0.86 -10.27
N SER A 21 7.84 -1.46 -10.81
CA SER A 21 8.05 -1.68 -12.23
C SER A 21 7.51 -3.02 -12.74
N ASP A 22 7.11 -3.90 -11.80
CA ASP A 22 6.52 -5.21 -12.09
C ASP A 22 5.33 -5.50 -11.17
N ARG A 23 4.80 -6.72 -11.26
CA ARG A 23 3.60 -7.16 -10.56
C ARG A 23 3.78 -7.13 -9.04
N ILE A 24 2.87 -6.43 -8.37
CA ILE A 24 2.70 -6.52 -6.92
C ILE A 24 2.14 -7.91 -6.57
N ASN A 25 2.84 -8.62 -5.69
CA ASN A 25 2.45 -9.94 -5.22
C ASN A 25 1.74 -9.89 -3.85
N CYS A 26 2.09 -8.94 -2.99
CA CYS A 26 1.50 -8.77 -1.66
C CYS A 26 1.50 -7.29 -1.25
N PHE A 27 0.55 -6.92 -0.38
CA PHE A 27 0.55 -5.65 0.33
C PHE A 27 -0.13 -5.81 1.70
N ASP A 28 0.27 -5.03 2.69
CA ASP A 28 -0.34 -5.02 4.02
C ASP A 28 -0.33 -3.62 4.64
N PHE A 29 -1.33 -3.34 5.47
CA PHE A 29 -1.46 -2.08 6.19
C PHE A 29 -1.01 -2.24 7.64
N ALA A 30 -0.31 -1.23 8.16
CA ALA A 30 -0.09 -1.12 9.59
C ALA A 30 -1.44 -1.02 10.34
N ALA A 31 -1.48 -1.49 11.59
CA ALA A 31 -2.72 -1.53 12.38
C ALA A 31 -3.34 -0.14 12.63
N ASN A 32 -2.54 0.92 12.58
CA ASN A 32 -2.99 2.32 12.66
C ASN A 32 -3.54 2.86 11.33
N GLY A 33 -3.32 2.17 10.21
CA GLY A 33 -3.74 2.57 8.87
C GLY A 33 -2.92 3.71 8.27
N GLU A 34 -1.83 4.13 8.91
CA GLU A 34 -1.04 5.29 8.49
C GLU A 34 0.06 4.90 7.49
N SER A 35 0.44 3.63 7.46
CA SER A 35 1.44 3.12 6.54
C SER A 35 0.99 1.82 5.89
N MET A 36 1.46 1.60 4.67
CA MET A 36 1.24 0.37 3.90
C MET A 36 2.57 -0.11 3.34
N ILE A 37 2.79 -1.41 3.30
CA ILE A 37 3.92 -2.02 2.62
C ILE A 37 3.40 -2.79 1.41
N SER A 38 4.13 -2.75 0.30
CA SER A 38 3.92 -3.67 -0.83
C SER A 38 5.21 -4.41 -1.17
N SER A 39 5.08 -5.63 -1.69
CA SER A 39 6.17 -6.39 -2.32
C SER A 39 5.83 -6.72 -3.77
N SER A 40 6.85 -6.69 -4.61
CA SER A 40 6.72 -6.82 -6.07
C SER A 40 7.71 -7.85 -6.63
N GLU A 41 7.44 -8.33 -7.85
CA GLU A 41 8.30 -9.27 -8.58
C GLU A 41 9.60 -8.60 -9.12
N ASP A 42 9.70 -7.27 -9.04
CA ASP A 42 10.93 -6.50 -9.36
C ASP A 42 11.94 -6.44 -8.21
N ASP A 43 11.88 -7.38 -7.27
CA ASP A 43 12.70 -7.46 -6.06
C ASP A 43 12.61 -6.21 -5.15
N SER A 44 11.56 -5.41 -5.30
CA SER A 44 11.33 -4.23 -4.47
C SER A 44 10.27 -4.46 -3.38
N ILE A 45 10.50 -3.79 -2.25
CA ILE A 45 9.51 -3.57 -1.20
C ILE A 45 9.34 -2.07 -1.05
N VAL A 46 8.11 -1.58 -1.09
CA VAL A 46 7.80 -0.14 -1.02
C VAL A 46 6.94 0.14 0.20
N LEU A 47 7.35 1.13 0.99
CA LEU A 47 6.59 1.67 2.10
C LEU A 47 5.84 2.93 1.64
N PHE A 48 4.56 2.98 1.91
CA PHE A 48 3.69 4.11 1.61
C PHE A 48 3.24 4.77 2.89
N ASP A 49 3.36 6.09 2.94
CA ASP A 49 2.66 6.95 3.88
C ASP A 49 1.23 7.15 3.35
N CYS A 50 0.24 6.66 4.09
CA CYS A 50 -1.17 6.74 3.72
C CYS A 50 -1.87 8.00 4.25
N GLN A 51 -1.21 8.80 5.10
CA GLN A 51 -1.73 10.08 5.57
C GLN A 51 -1.51 11.18 4.52
N GLU A 52 -0.27 11.33 4.05
CA GLU A 52 0.07 12.29 3.00
C GLU A 52 -0.08 11.67 1.60
N GLY A 53 -0.22 10.34 1.55
CA GLY A 53 -0.21 9.56 0.33
C GLY A 53 1.19 9.51 -0.30
N ASN A 54 2.25 9.89 0.41
CA ASN A 54 3.59 9.88 -0.18
C ASN A 54 4.10 8.43 -0.26
N SER A 55 4.82 8.12 -1.34
CA SER A 55 5.56 6.88 -1.45
C SER A 55 7.00 7.16 -1.08
N ASP A 56 7.44 6.71 0.10
CA ASP A 56 8.85 6.77 0.44
C ASP A 56 9.52 5.51 -0.11
N LEU A 57 10.29 5.69 -1.18
CA LEU A 57 11.16 4.67 -1.78
C LEU A 57 12.35 4.38 -0.85
N SER A 58 12.05 3.96 0.37
CA SER A 58 13.07 3.47 1.28
C SER A 58 13.31 2.01 0.92
N SER A 59 14.34 1.79 0.10
CA SER A 59 14.88 0.49 -0.25
C SER A 59 15.49 -0.17 1.00
N PHE A 60 14.64 -0.68 1.88
CA PHE A 60 15.06 -1.50 3.00
C PHE A 60 14.93 -2.98 2.64
N MET A 61 16.13 -3.55 2.49
CA MET A 61 16.47 -4.93 2.25
C MET A 61 15.67 -5.98 3.05
N TYR A 62 15.26 -7.03 2.32
CA TYR A 62 14.93 -8.41 2.75
C TYR A 62 13.91 -8.56 3.88
N ALA A 63 12.63 -8.54 3.53
CA ALA A 63 11.69 -9.44 4.18
C ALA A 63 11.85 -10.83 3.55
N GLN A 64 12.73 -11.68 4.11
CA GLN A 64 12.55 -13.12 3.95
C GLN A 64 11.19 -13.45 4.58
N CYS A 65 10.13 -13.45 3.77
CA CYS A 65 8.91 -14.16 4.11
C CYS A 65 9.28 -15.65 4.11
N SER A 66 9.77 -16.10 5.27
CA SER A 66 10.14 -17.48 5.50
C SER A 66 8.86 -18.32 5.45
N HIS A 67 8.93 -19.41 4.71
CA HIS A 67 7.89 -20.41 4.53
C HIS A 67 7.34 -20.96 5.84
#